data_AF-A0A4Y7J0S2-F1
#
_entry.id   AF-A0A4Y7J0S2-F1
#
_cell.length_a   1.000
_cell.length_b   1.000
_cell.length_c   1.000
_cell.angle_alpha   90.00
_cell.angle_beta   90.00
_cell.angle_gamma   90.00
#
_symmetry.space_group_name_H-M   'P 1'
#
loop_
_entity.id
_entity.type
_entity.pdbx_description
1 polymer ?
#
loop_
_entity_poly.entity_id
_entity_poly.type
_entity_poly.pdbx_seq_one_letter_code
_entity_poly.pdbx_strand_id
1 'polypeptide(L)'
;MSFSSSVYLQFTALSEFVSSHKPPWATPNTLGLVFYAINLILSLCMPFVISPNKYQAMDERDELEAEVSEIKWNDRDGWSRKLIEKKKQKIAALEKKIVRLQNWYSVANFLSMFLFLALSILYSVQVLATDC
;
A
#
# COMPACT_ATOMS: atom_id res chain seq x y z
N MET A 1 -28.10 12.35 2.59
CA MET A 1 -27.49 11.42 1.60
C MET A 1 -26.20 10.89 2.19
N SER A 2 -26.08 9.58 2.38
CA SER A 2 -24.85 8.99 2.94
C SER A 2 -23.73 9.08 1.90
N PHE A 3 -22.50 9.27 2.37
CA PHE A 3 -21.29 9.36 1.54
C PHE A 3 -21.16 8.17 0.57
N SER A 4 -21.61 6.97 0.99
CA SER A 4 -21.64 5.77 0.17
C SER A 4 -22.56 5.88 -1.05
N SER A 5 -23.72 6.54 -0.98
CA SER A 5 -24.63 6.67 -2.12
C SER A 5 -24.05 7.55 -3.23
N SER A 6 -23.27 8.57 -2.88
CA SER A 6 -22.62 9.47 -3.85
C SER A 6 -21.48 8.76 -4.59
N VAL A 7 -20.63 8.04 -3.86
CA VAL A 7 -19.53 7.26 -4.46
C VAL A 7 -20.05 6.15 -5.36
N TYR A 8 -21.13 5.47 -4.95
CA TYR A 8 -21.77 4.44 -5.76
C TYR A 8 -22.33 5.02 -7.06
N LEU A 9 -23.02 6.16 -7.00
CA LEU A 9 -23.54 6.86 -8.18
C LEU A 9 -22.43 7.31 -9.13
N GLN A 10 -21.33 7.84 -8.61
CA GLN A 10 -20.16 8.21 -9.42
C GLN A 10 -19.53 7.00 -10.10
N PHE A 11 -19.46 5.87 -9.40
CA PHE A 11 -18.91 4.63 -9.96
C PHE A 11 -19.82 4.03 -11.04
N THR A 12 -21.14 4.05 -10.84
CA THR A 12 -22.12 3.60 -11.85
C THR A 12 -22.11 4.51 -13.07
N ALA A 13 -22.06 5.83 -12.89
CA ALA A 13 -21.98 6.77 -14.01
C ALA A 13 -20.68 6.60 -14.81
N LEU A 14 -19.55 6.34 -14.13
CA LEU A 14 -18.27 6.09 -14.78
C LEU A 14 -18.28 4.75 -15.54
N SER A 15 -18.86 3.70 -14.96
CA SER A 15 -18.95 2.38 -15.60
C SER A 15 -19.85 2.42 -16.84
N GLU A 16 -20.96 3.16 -16.78
CA GLU A 16 -21.90 3.35 -17.88
C GLU A 16 -21.34 4.27 -18.99
N PHE A 17 -20.54 5.26 -18.62
CA PHE A 17 -19.81 6.08 -19.59
C PHE A 17 -18.74 5.28 -20.34
N VAL A 18 -17.96 4.47 -19.61
CA VAL A 18 -16.90 3.62 -20.18
C VAL A 18 -17.48 2.47 -21.01
N SER A 19 -18.66 1.95 -20.67
CA SER A 19 -19.34 0.95 -21.49
C SER A 19 -19.89 1.53 -22.80
N SER A 20 -20.44 2.75 -22.74
CA SER A 20 -21.02 3.45 -23.90
C SER A 20 -19.96 4.01 -24.86
N HIS A 21 -18.79 4.39 -24.34
CA HIS A 21 -17.67 4.93 -25.11
C HIS A 21 -16.45 4.03 -24.97
N LYS A 22 -16.66 2.71 -25.14
CA LYS A 22 -15.58 1.74 -25.00
C LYS A 22 -14.45 2.10 -25.96
N PRO A 23 -13.27 2.48 -25.46
CA PRO A 23 -12.16 2.82 -26.33
C PRO A 23 -11.81 1.60 -27.19
N PRO A 24 -11.49 1.75 -28.47
CA PRO A 24 -11.21 0.62 -29.37
C PRO A 24 -10.02 -0.24 -28.89
N TRP A 25 -9.14 0.34 -28.07
CA TRP A 25 -8.01 -0.36 -27.45
C TRP A 25 -8.38 -1.12 -26.17
N ALA A 26 -9.55 -0.87 -25.55
CA ALA A 26 -10.00 -1.52 -24.32
C ALA A 26 -10.62 -2.89 -24.60
N THR A 27 -9.93 -3.70 -25.40
CA THR A 27 -10.30 -5.10 -25.60
C THR A 27 -10.09 -5.88 -24.30
N PRO A 28 -10.82 -6.98 -24.09
CA PRO A 28 -10.61 -7.85 -22.93
C PRO A 28 -9.14 -8.31 -22.77
N ASN A 29 -8.43 -8.56 -23.87
CA ASN A 29 -7.02 -8.92 -23.83
C ASN A 29 -6.13 -7.75 -23.36
N THR A 30 -6.38 -6.53 -23.84
CA THR A 30 -5.64 -5.34 -23.40
C THR A 30 -5.88 -5.07 -21.92
N LEU A 31 -7.13 -5.18 -21.46
CA LEU A 31 -7.49 -5.00 -20.05
C LEU A 31 -6.86 -6.08 -19.16
N GLY A 32 -6.86 -7.34 -19.61
CA GLY A 32 -6.17 -8.43 -18.93
C GLY A 32 -4.67 -8.18 -18.78
N LEU A 33 -4.00 -7.72 -19.85
CA LEU A 33 -2.58 -7.37 -19.81
C LEU A 33 -2.27 -6.22 -18.84
N VAL A 34 -3.11 -5.17 -18.83
CA VAL A 34 -2.95 -4.04 -17.92
C VAL A 34 -3.12 -4.48 -16.46
N PHE A 35 -4.16 -5.25 -16.14
CA PHE A 35 -4.36 -5.76 -14.78
C PHE A 35 -3.23 -6.71 -14.35
N TYR A 36 -2.75 -7.56 -15.25
CA TYR A 36 -1.62 -8.45 -14.99
C TYR A 36 -0.33 -7.66 -14.71
N ALA A 37 -0.01 -6.65 -15.53
CA ALA A 37 1.17 -5.81 -15.34
C ALA A 37 1.13 -5.05 -14.01
N ILE A 38 -0.02 -4.47 -13.65
CA ILE A 38 -0.19 -3.78 -12.35
C ILE A 38 -0.01 -4.77 -11.19
N ASN A 39 -0.60 -5.97 -11.28
CA ASN A 39 -0.48 -6.97 -10.24
C ASN A 39 0.96 -7.48 -10.07
N LEU A 40 1.69 -7.64 -11.18
CA LEU A 40 3.12 -7.99 -11.17
C LEU A 40 3.94 -6.91 -10.47
N ILE A 41 3.73 -5.63 -10.82
CA ILE A 41 4.43 -4.50 -10.19
C ILE A 41 4.15 -4.46 -8.68
N LEU A 42 2.89 -4.61 -8.26
CA LEU A 42 2.53 -4.65 -6.84
C LEU A 42 3.20 -5.83 -6.12
N SER A 43 3.19 -7.00 -6.74
CA SER A 43 3.79 -8.22 -6.20
C SER A 43 5.32 -8.13 -6.04
N LEU A 44 5.99 -7.34 -6.89
CA LEU A 44 7.43 -7.08 -6.79
C LEU A 44 7.74 -5.95 -5.79
N CYS A 45 6.96 -4.86 -5.79
CA CYS A 45 7.17 -3.73 -4.89
C CYS A 45 7.07 -4.12 -3.40
N MET A 46 6.21 -5.09 -3.08
CA MET A 46 6.00 -5.56 -1.72
C MET A 46 7.27 -6.15 -1.07
N PRO A 47 7.89 -7.22 -1.62
CA PRO A 47 9.11 -7.80 -1.07
C PRO A 47 10.37 -6.96 -1.31
N PHE A 48 10.46 -6.22 -2.42
CA PHE A 48 11.72 -5.53 -2.78
C PHE A 48 11.82 -4.10 -2.29
N VAL A 49 10.70 -3.42 -2.02
CA VAL A 49 10.70 -2.00 -1.64
C VAL A 49 10.04 -1.78 -0.29
N ILE A 50 8.85 -2.33 -0.06
CA ILE A 50 8.06 -2.00 1.14
C ILE A 50 8.60 -2.75 2.36
N SER A 51 8.78 -4.07 2.25
CA SER A 51 9.26 -4.89 3.36
C SER A 51 10.66 -4.50 3.85
N PRO A 52 11.69 -4.34 2.99
CA PRO A 52 13.03 -4.01 3.44
C PRO A 52 13.10 -2.64 4.11
N ASN A 53 12.42 -1.64 3.55
CA ASN A 53 12.34 -0.30 4.15
C ASN A 53 11.63 -0.29 5.51
N LYS A 54 10.66 -1.19 5.72
CA LYS A 54 9.97 -1.33 7.00
C LYS A 54 10.90 -1.95 8.04
N TYR A 55 11.56 -3.06 7.71
CA TYR A 55 12.49 -3.72 8.63
C TYR A 55 13.65 -2.80 9.00
N GLN A 56 14.25 -2.13 8.03
CA GLN A 56 15.31 -1.15 8.30
C GLN A 56 14.85 -0.02 9.24
N ALA A 57 13.62 0.48 9.08
CA ALA A 57 13.09 1.50 9.98
C ALA A 57 12.77 0.97 11.38
N MET A 58 12.42 -0.31 11.52
CA MET A 58 12.24 -0.97 12.81
C MET A 58 13.58 -1.20 13.51
N ASP A 59 14.59 -1.67 12.79
CA ASP A 59 15.94 -1.88 13.32
C ASP A 59 16.55 -0.56 13.82
N GLU A 60 16.45 0.52 13.03
CA GLU A 60 16.94 1.86 13.42
C GLU A 60 16.19 2.40 14.64
N ARG A 61 14.89 2.10 14.78
CA ARG A 61 14.11 2.48 15.97
C ARG A 61 14.62 1.72 17.21
N ASP A 62 14.82 0.41 17.10
CA ASP A 62 15.23 -0.45 18.21
C ASP A 62 16.63 -0.09 18.71
N GLU A 63 17.55 0.23 17.79
CA GLU A 63 18.88 0.74 18.12
C GLU A 63 18.79 2.08 18.87
N LEU A 64 17.99 3.03 18.37
CA LEU A 64 17.81 4.32 19.04
C LEU A 64 17.14 4.19 20.42
N GLU A 65 16.20 3.26 20.59
CA GLU A 65 15.58 2.97 21.89
C GLU A 65 16.59 2.39 22.88
N ALA A 66 17.46 1.48 22.43
CA ALA A 66 18.54 0.93 23.23
C ALA A 66 19.52 2.03 23.67
N GLU A 67 19.95 2.90 22.74
CA GLU A 67 20.84 4.02 23.05
C GLU A 67 20.20 5.01 24.03
N VAL A 68 18.90 5.31 23.90
CA VAL A 68 18.18 6.17 24.84
C VAL A 68 18.13 5.54 26.23
N SER A 69 17.91 4.23 26.31
CA SER A 69 17.90 3.47 27.56
C SER A 69 19.26 3.51 28.25
N GLU A 70 20.34 3.27 27.50
CA GLU A 70 21.72 3.30 28.00
C GLU A 70 22.11 4.67 28.54
N ILE A 71 21.83 5.74 27.77
CA ILE A 71 22.09 7.11 28.21
C ILE A 71 21.33 7.41 29.49
N LYS A 72 20.05 7.00 29.59
CA LYS A 72 19.23 7.24 30.79
C LYS A 72 19.76 6.52 32.02
N TRP A 73 20.41 5.36 31.85
CA TRP A 73 21.04 4.60 32.93
C TRP A 73 22.35 5.23 33.41
N ASN A 74 23.11 5.88 32.50
CA ASN A 74 24.39 6.52 32.80
C ASN A 74 24.31 8.02 33.15
N ASP A 75 23.20 8.70 32.87
CA ASP A 75 23.06 10.15 33.07
C ASP A 75 22.75 10.52 34.54
N ARG A 76 23.81 10.76 35.35
CA ARG A 76 23.68 11.31 36.71
C ARG A 76 23.46 12.83 36.76
N ASP A 77 23.88 13.57 35.74
CA ASP A 77 24.04 15.04 35.80
C ASP A 77 23.04 15.83 34.94
N GLY A 78 22.11 15.16 34.24
CA GLY A 78 21.00 15.80 33.52
C GLY A 78 21.37 16.52 32.22
N TRP A 79 22.64 16.49 31.81
CA TRP A 79 23.13 17.03 30.55
C TRP A 79 22.58 16.29 29.32
N SER A 80 22.15 15.03 29.49
CA SER A 80 21.70 14.20 28.38
C SER A 80 20.25 14.44 27.93
N ARG A 81 19.49 15.29 28.65
CA ARG A 81 18.06 15.52 28.33
C ARG A 81 17.81 16.01 26.90
N LYS A 82 18.64 16.93 26.40
CA LYS A 82 18.51 17.43 25.00
C LYS A 82 18.83 16.34 23.97
N LEU A 83 19.79 15.46 24.27
CA LEU A 83 20.18 14.36 23.39
C LEU A 83 19.09 13.27 23.35
N ILE A 84 18.56 12.92 24.53
CA ILE A 84 17.43 11.99 24.68
C ILE A 84 16.20 12.51 23.92
N GLU A 85 15.87 13.79 24.07
CA GLU A 85 14.70 14.38 23.40
C GLU A 85 14.85 14.33 21.87
N LYS A 86 16.04 14.64 21.35
CA LYS A 86 16.33 14.53 19.92
C LYS A 86 16.22 13.09 19.41
N LYS A 87 16.68 12.10 20.18
CA LYS A 87 16.55 10.67 19.83
C LYS A 87 15.11 10.19 19.90
N LYS A 88 14.33 10.63 20.90
CA LYS A 88 12.88 10.37 20.99
C LYS A 88 12.10 10.95 19.81
N GLN A 89 12.43 12.15 19.36
CA GLN A 89 11.81 12.73 18.16
C GLN A 89 12.11 11.90 16.90
N LYS A 90 13.33 11.37 16.76
CA LYS A 90 13.68 10.46 15.68
C LYS A 90 12.90 9.14 15.76
N ILE A 91 12.79 8.54 16.95
CA ILE A 91 11.97 7.34 17.21
C ILE A 91 10.52 7.59 16.76
N ALA A 92 9.90 8.68 17.19
CA ALA A 92 8.53 9.03 16.79
C ALA A 92 8.37 9.25 15.28
N ALA A 93 9.40 9.78 14.60
CA ALA A 93 9.41 9.92 13.15
C ALA A 93 9.52 8.55 12.44
N LEU A 94 10.35 7.64 12.96
CA LEU A 94 10.50 6.27 12.46
C LEU A 94 9.22 5.45 12.68
N GLU A 95 8.57 5.57 13.84
CA GLU A 95 7.27 4.94 14.09
C GLU A 95 6.22 5.38 13.07
N LYS A 96 6.12 6.68 12.79
CA LYS A 96 5.22 7.19 11.73
C LYS A 96 5.58 6.61 10.36
N LYS A 97 6.86 6.44 10.05
CA LYS A 97 7.33 5.83 8.80
C LYS A 97 6.94 4.35 8.72
N ILE A 98 7.11 3.59 9.81
CA ILE A 98 6.72 2.18 9.91
C ILE A 98 5.21 2.01 9.72
N VAL A 99 4.39 2.82 10.40
CA VAL A 99 2.92 2.79 10.24
C VAL A 99 2.51 3.11 8.81
N ARG A 100 3.16 4.10 8.18
CA ARG A 100 2.90 4.44 6.78
C ARG A 100 3.23 3.26 5.85
N LEU A 101 4.39 2.64 6.03
CA LEU A 101 4.80 1.47 5.24
C LEU A 101 3.87 0.27 5.47
N GLN A 102 3.41 0.05 6.70
CA GLN A 102 2.41 -0.98 7.01
C GLN A 102 1.07 -0.72 6.30
N ASN A 103 0.60 0.53 6.28
CA ASN A 103 -0.60 0.88 5.53
C ASN A 103 -0.42 0.65 4.02
N TRP A 104 0.73 1.04 3.46
CA TRP A 104 1.04 0.77 2.04
C TRP A 104 1.04 -0.73 1.73
N TYR A 105 1.60 -1.55 2.62
CA TYR A 105 1.55 -2.99 2.49
C TYR A 105 0.10 -3.50 2.45
N SER A 106 -0.74 -3.08 3.40
CA SER A 106 -2.15 -3.47 3.44
C SER A 106 -2.92 -3.04 2.19
N VAL A 107 -2.71 -1.81 1.72
CA VAL A 107 -3.36 -1.27 0.51
C VAL A 107 -2.92 -2.04 -0.73
N ALA A 108 -1.63 -2.29 -0.90
CA ALA A 108 -1.10 -3.03 -2.04
C ALA A 108 -1.62 -4.49 -2.05
N ASN A 109 -1.71 -5.13 -0.88
CA ASN A 109 -2.25 -6.49 -0.78
C ASN A 109 -3.75 -6.54 -1.12
N PHE A 110 -4.53 -5.58 -0.61
CA PHE A 110 -5.95 -5.48 -0.92
C PHE A 110 -6.18 -5.20 -2.42
N LEU A 111 -5.38 -4.31 -3.00
CA LEU A 111 -5.45 -3.98 -4.42
C LEU A 111 -5.07 -5.18 -5.29
N SER A 112 -4.05 -5.96 -4.90
CA SER A 112 -3.66 -7.19 -5.58
C SER A 112 -4.79 -8.23 -5.58
N MET A 113 -5.43 -8.46 -4.44
CA MET A 113 -6.61 -9.34 -4.32
C MET A 113 -7.76 -8.86 -5.22
N PHE A 114 -8.04 -7.56 -5.22
CA PHE A 114 -9.09 -6.98 -6.05
C PHE A 114 -8.81 -7.15 -7.55
N LEU A 115 -7.56 -6.90 -7.97
CA LEU A 115 -7.13 -7.08 -9.36
C LEU A 115 -7.20 -8.55 -9.79
N PHE A 116 -6.83 -9.49 -8.92
CA PHE A 116 -6.92 -10.91 -9.19
C PHE A 116 -8.37 -11.37 -9.38
N LEU A 117 -9.29 -10.87 -8.55
CA LEU A 117 -10.72 -11.13 -8.70
C LEU A 117 -11.26 -10.53 -10.01
N ALA A 118 -10.89 -9.30 -10.34
CA ALA A 118 -11.31 -8.63 -11.57
C ALA A 118 -10.82 -9.38 -12.83
N LEU A 119 -9.56 -9.87 -12.82
CA LEU A 119 -9.01 -10.74 -13.87
C LEU A 119 -9.79 -12.05 -14.00
N SER A 120 -10.14 -12.68 -12.88
CA SER A 120 -10.89 -13.94 -12.87
C SER A 120 -12.29 -13.78 -13.47
N ILE A 121 -12.97 -12.67 -13.18
CA ILE A 121 -14.28 -12.33 -13.75
C ILE A 121 -14.14 -12.04 -15.24
N LEU A 122 -13.15 -11.23 -15.65
CA LEU A 122 -12.91 -10.90 -17.05
C LEU A 122 -12.66 -12.16 -17.89
N TYR A 123 -11.83 -13.07 -17.39
CA TYR A 123 -11.55 -14.35 -18.03
C TYR A 123 -12.81 -15.20 -18.17
N SER A 124 -13.61 -15.31 -17.10
CA SER A 124 -14.87 -16.07 -17.12
C SER A 124 -15.87 -15.51 -18.15
N VAL A 125 -15.98 -14.20 -18.27
CA VAL A 125 -16.83 -13.52 -19.27
C VAL A 125 -16.31 -13.76 -20.70
N GLN A 126 -14.98 -13.76 -20.90
CA GLN A 126 -14.40 -14.06 -22.21
C GLN A 126 -14.69 -15.50 -22.65
N VAL A 127 -14.50 -16.48 -21.77
CA VAL A 127 -14.77 -17.89 -22.06
C VAL A 127 -16.24 -18.11 -22.41
N LEU A 128 -17.15 -17.54 -21.62
CA LEU A 128 -18.59 -17.65 -21.87
C LEU A 128 -19.02 -17.03 -23.21
N ALA A 129 -18.33 -15.98 -23.66
CA ALA A 129 -18.59 -15.30 -24.93
C ALA A 129 -18.01 -16.02 -26.15
N THR A 130 -17.01 -16.89 -25.97
CA THR A 130 -16.43 -17.72 -27.05
C THR A 130 -17.14 -19.06 -27.23
N ASP A 131 -17.92 -19.49 -26.24
CA ASP A 131 -18.69 -20.75 -26.25
C ASP A 131 -20.13 -20.60 -26.79
N CYS A 132 -20.54 -19.40 -27.22
CA CYS A 132 -21.80 -19.12 -27.93
C CYS A 132 -21.55 -18.87 -29.43
#